data_AF-A0A852US65-F1
#
_entry.id   AF-A0A852US65-F1
#
_cell.length_a   1.000
_cell.length_b   1.000
_cell.length_c   1.000
_cell.angle_alpha   90.00
_cell.angle_beta   90.00
_cell.angle_gamma   90.00
#
_symmetry.space_group_name_H-M   'P 1'
#
loop_
_entity.id
_entity.type
_entity.pdbx_description
1 polymer ?
#
loop_
_entity_poly.entity_id
_entity_poly.type
_entity_poly.pdbx_seq_one_letter_code
_entity_poly.pdbx_strand_id
1 'polypeptide(L)'
;MTTPSGPGDGRLDPGLSAIMSERRQLINLAYRLLGSLAEAEDVVQETYARWYAMSRRRQEAIESPGGWLTKVAGRICLDLLGSARARRESYVGEWIPEPLPDRMEWLRRV
;
A
#
# COMPACT_ATOMS: atom_id res chain seq x y z
N MET A 1 -44.59 -13.17 -23.12
CA MET A 1 -43.58 -12.50 -23.96
C MET A 1 -42.42 -12.13 -23.05
N THR A 2 -41.33 -12.89 -23.14
CA THR A 2 -40.13 -12.74 -22.31
C THR A 2 -39.20 -11.72 -22.96
N THR A 3 -38.78 -10.71 -22.21
CA THR A 3 -37.67 -9.83 -22.57
C THR A 3 -36.37 -10.54 -22.20
N PRO A 4 -35.38 -10.69 -23.10
CA PRO A 4 -34.08 -11.19 -22.69
C PRO A 4 -33.37 -10.06 -21.92
N SER A 5 -33.17 -10.29 -20.62
CA SER A 5 -32.17 -9.55 -19.86
C SER A 5 -30.80 -9.91 -20.44
N GLY A 6 -30.13 -8.93 -21.03
CA GLY A 6 -28.73 -9.09 -21.42
C GLY A 6 -27.88 -9.31 -20.17
N PRO A 7 -26.91 -10.25 -20.18
CA PRO A 7 -25.96 -10.36 -19.09
C PRO A 7 -25.11 -9.09 -19.13
N GLY A 8 -25.07 -8.35 -18.02
CA GLY A 8 -24.10 -7.28 -17.83
C GLY A 8 -22.71 -7.87 -17.95
N ASP A 9 -22.10 -7.69 -19.11
CA ASP A 9 -20.73 -8.07 -19.40
C ASP A 9 -19.83 -7.33 -18.40
N GLY A 10 -19.37 -8.07 -17.40
CA GLY A 10 -18.40 -7.66 -16.38
C GLY A 10 -17.01 -7.47 -16.99
N ARG A 11 -16.93 -6.77 -18.12
CA ARG A 11 -15.69 -6.28 -18.71
C ARG A 11 -15.15 -5.22 -17.76
N LEU A 12 -14.44 -5.69 -16.73
CA LEU A 12 -13.61 -4.86 -15.86
C LEU A 12 -12.92 -3.83 -16.74
N ASP A 13 -13.11 -2.56 -16.43
CA ASP A 13 -12.54 -1.46 -17.20
C ASP A 13 -11.06 -1.76 -17.47
N PRO A 14 -10.55 -1.57 -18.70
CA PRO A 14 -9.15 -1.84 -19.02
C PRO A 14 -8.17 -1.11 -18.08
N GLY A 15 -8.58 0.04 -17.56
CA GLY A 15 -7.83 0.79 -16.54
C GLY A 15 -7.81 0.08 -15.18
N LEU A 16 -8.93 -0.53 -14.75
CA LEU A 16 -9.00 -1.26 -13.48
C LEU A 16 -8.12 -2.52 -13.52
N SER A 17 -8.15 -3.27 -14.62
CA SER A 17 -7.34 -4.48 -14.78
C SER A 17 -5.83 -4.18 -14.86
N ALA A 18 -5.44 -3.08 -15.53
CA ALA A 18 -4.07 -2.58 -15.47
C ALA A 18 -3.65 -2.20 -14.04
N ILE A 19 -4.48 -1.44 -13.30
CA ILE A 19 -4.22 -1.06 -11.91
C ILE A 19 -4.17 -2.28 -10.98
N MET A 20 -5.01 -3.30 -11.19
CA MET A 20 -4.98 -4.53 -10.40
C MET A 20 -3.71 -5.36 -10.65
N SER A 21 -3.18 -5.35 -11.88
CA SER A 21 -1.88 -5.94 -12.20
C SER A 21 -0.75 -5.23 -11.45
N GLU A 22 -0.76 -3.89 -11.46
CA GLU A 22 0.20 -3.05 -10.72
C GLU A 22 0.14 -3.31 -9.21
N ARG A 23 -1.06 -3.42 -8.62
CA ARG A 23 -1.21 -3.68 -7.17
C ARG A 23 -0.43 -4.91 -6.72
N ARG A 24 -0.52 -6.01 -7.47
CA ARG A 24 0.17 -7.26 -7.11
C ARG A 24 1.69 -7.12 -7.22
N GLN A 25 2.16 -6.42 -8.25
CA GLN A 25 3.59 -6.16 -8.44
C GLN A 25 4.15 -5.26 -7.33
N LEU A 26 3.43 -4.20 -6.95
CA LEU A 26 3.85 -3.30 -5.88
C LEU A 26 3.86 -4.00 -4.51
N ILE A 27 2.86 -4.86 -4.21
CA ILE A 27 2.88 -5.68 -2.98
C ILE A 27 4.10 -6.59 -2.98
N ASN A 28 4.36 -7.31 -4.07
CA ASN A 28 5.53 -8.19 -4.15
C ASN A 28 6.85 -7.44 -3.98
N LEU A 29 6.96 -6.24 -4.56
CA LEU A 29 8.13 -5.38 -4.42
C LEU A 29 8.31 -4.93 -2.97
N ALA A 30 7.27 -4.36 -2.36
CA ALA A 30 7.34 -3.86 -0.99
C ALA A 30 7.57 -4.99 0.02
N TYR A 31 6.93 -6.15 -0.19
CA TYR A 31 7.13 -7.34 0.64
C TYR A 31 8.57 -7.84 0.60
N ARG A 32 9.23 -7.83 -0.57
CA ARG A 32 10.64 -8.21 -0.68
C ARG A 32 11.60 -7.23 0.01
N LEU A 33 11.21 -5.97 0.13
CA LEU A 33 12.02 -4.92 0.78
C LEU A 33 11.82 -4.91 2.31
N LEU A 34 10.57 -5.07 2.77
CA LEU A 34 10.20 -4.89 4.17
C LEU A 34 10.09 -6.22 4.93
N GLY A 35 9.80 -7.33 4.24
CA GLY A 35 9.60 -8.65 4.85
C GLY A 35 8.25 -8.83 5.55
N SER A 36 7.39 -7.81 5.56
CA SER A 36 6.07 -7.80 6.19
C SER A 36 4.97 -7.59 5.14
N LEU A 37 3.98 -8.48 5.12
CA LEU A 37 2.83 -8.34 4.22
C LEU A 37 1.98 -7.12 4.60
N ALA A 38 1.77 -6.90 5.90
CA ALA A 38 0.99 -5.76 6.39
C ALA A 38 1.63 -4.43 5.97
N GLU A 39 2.94 -4.26 6.20
CA GLU A 39 3.64 -3.04 5.78
C GLU A 39 3.65 -2.89 4.26
N ALA A 40 3.77 -4.00 3.51
CA ALA A 40 3.69 -3.96 2.06
C ALA A 40 2.32 -3.48 1.55
N GLU A 41 1.23 -3.93 2.18
CA GLU A 41 -0.11 -3.47 1.85
C GLU A 41 -0.28 -1.98 2.17
N ASP A 42 0.20 -1.53 3.33
CA ASP A 42 0.17 -0.12 3.72
C ASP A 42 0.93 0.77 2.75
N VAL A 43 2.13 0.36 2.31
CA VAL A 43 2.90 1.08 1.28
C VAL A 43 2.11 1.23 -0.01
N VAL A 44 1.43 0.17 -0.44
CA VAL A 44 0.63 0.19 -1.68
C VAL A 44 -0.59 1.09 -1.53
N GLN A 45 -1.26 1.06 -0.38
CA GLN A 45 -2.38 1.96 -0.11
C GLN A 45 -1.95 3.42 -0.12
N GLU A 46 -0.85 3.75 0.57
CA GLU A 46 -0.28 5.10 0.60
C GLU A 46 0.15 5.55 -0.81
N THR A 47 0.73 4.64 -1.60
CA THR A 47 1.11 4.92 -2.99
C THR A 47 -0.11 5.30 -3.84
N TYR A 48 -1.20 4.55 -3.72
CA TYR A 48 -2.44 4.89 -4.43
C TYR A 48 -3.10 6.16 -3.89
N ALA A 49 -3.09 6.39 -2.59
CA ALA A 49 -3.59 7.63 -2.00
C ALA A 49 -2.87 8.84 -2.60
N ARG A 50 -1.54 8.79 -2.74
CA ARG A 50 -0.74 9.82 -3.41
C ARG A 50 -1.07 9.97 -4.88
N TRP A 51 -1.32 8.86 -5.59
CA TRP A 51 -1.76 8.91 -7.00
C TRP A 51 -3.09 9.65 -7.15
N TYR A 52 -4.10 9.25 -6.37
CA TYR A 52 -5.44 9.84 -6.45
C TYR A 52 -5.54 11.26 -5.88
N ALA A 53 -4.63 11.65 -4.98
CA ALA A 53 -4.52 13.02 -4.51
C ALA A 53 -3.97 13.99 -5.58
N MET A 54 -3.32 13.50 -6.65
CA MET A 54 -2.88 14.34 -7.75
C MET A 54 -4.06 14.80 -8.63
N SER A 55 -4.00 16.03 -9.12
CA SER A 55 -4.95 16.52 -10.12
C SER A 55 -4.85 15.71 -11.41
N ARG A 56 -5.96 15.61 -12.16
CA ARG A 56 -6.02 14.89 -13.44
C ARG A 56 -4.93 15.35 -14.42
N ARG A 57 -4.74 16.67 -14.56
CA ARG A 57 -3.66 17.24 -15.38
C ARG A 57 -2.27 16.73 -14.99
N ARG A 58 -2.03 16.54 -13.70
CA ARG A 58 -0.74 16.04 -13.20
C ARG A 58 -0.59 14.54 -13.42
N GLN A 59 -1.67 13.77 -13.32
CA GLN A 59 -1.68 12.35 -13.68
C GLN A 59 -1.42 12.17 -15.19
N GLU A 60 -2.05 12.97 -16.04
CA GLU A 60 -1.88 12.94 -17.50
C GLU A 60 -0.48 13.35 -17.95
N ALA A 61 0.19 14.24 -17.20
CA ALA A 61 1.57 14.60 -17.45
C ALA A 61 2.58 13.49 -17.09
N ILE A 62 2.15 12.41 -16.44
CA ILE A 62 3.00 11.26 -16.12
C ILE A 62 2.96 10.28 -17.28
N GLU A 63 4.06 10.23 -18.04
CA GLU A 63 4.21 9.36 -19.22
C GLU A 63 4.08 7.86 -18.90
N SER A 64 4.53 7.44 -17.71
CA SER A 64 4.46 6.05 -17.25
C SER A 64 3.87 5.95 -15.84
N PRO A 65 2.56 5.68 -15.70
CA PRO A 65 1.92 5.49 -14.40
C PRO A 65 2.56 4.37 -13.57
N GLY A 66 2.82 3.19 -14.16
CA GLY A 66 3.46 2.07 -13.45
C GLY A 66 4.87 2.39 -12.96
N GLY A 67 5.66 3.11 -13.78
CA GLY A 67 6.98 3.59 -13.37
C GLY A 67 6.92 4.59 -12.22
N TRP A 68 5.93 5.50 -12.23
CA TRP A 68 5.70 6.43 -11.13
C TRP A 68 5.30 5.70 -9.85
N LEU A 69 4.36 4.76 -9.92
CA LEU A 69 3.87 3.98 -8.78
C LEU A 69 5.01 3.19 -8.13
N THR A 70 5.82 2.49 -8.94
CA THR A 70 6.98 1.72 -8.48
C THR A 70 7.99 2.62 -7.77
N LYS A 71 8.26 3.81 -8.33
CA LYS A 71 9.19 4.78 -7.74
C LYS A 71 8.70 5.30 -6.39
N VAL A 72 7.41 5.61 -6.28
CA VAL A 72 6.82 6.11 -5.03
C VAL A 72 6.79 5.02 -3.97
N ALA A 73 6.33 3.81 -4.30
CA ALA A 73 6.32 2.67 -3.39
C ALA A 73 7.73 2.34 -2.87
N GLY A 74 8.72 2.32 -3.78
CA GLY A 74 10.12 2.09 -3.41
C GLY A 74 10.66 3.16 -2.46
N ARG A 75 10.30 4.44 -2.66
CA ARG A 75 10.72 5.52 -1.76
C ARG A 75 10.13 5.38 -0.37
N ILE A 76 8.84 5.06 -0.26
CA ILE A 76 8.19 4.81 1.03
C ILE A 76 8.87 3.62 1.75
N CYS A 77 9.18 2.53 1.03
CA CYS A 77 9.91 1.40 1.63
C CYS A 77 11.27 1.82 2.19
N LEU A 78 12.03 2.62 1.45
CA LEU A 78 13.34 3.11 1.90
C LEU A 78 13.21 4.04 3.12
N ASP A 79 12.19 4.89 3.16
CA ASP A 79 11.91 5.78 4.28
C ASP A 79 11.55 4.97 5.54
N LEU A 80 10.77 3.89 5.40
CA LEU A 80 10.43 2.98 6.50
C LEU A 80 11.66 2.23 7.04
N LEU A 81 12.48 1.65 6.16
CA LEU A 81 13.74 0.99 6.53
C LEU A 81 14.72 1.95 7.22
N GLY A 82 14.82 3.18 6.71
CA GLY A 82 15.63 4.24 7.30
C GLY A 82 15.14 4.66 8.69
N SER A 83 13.82 4.81 8.85
CA SER A 83 13.20 5.17 10.13
C SER A 83 13.37 4.07 11.19
N ALA A 84 13.24 2.80 10.79
CA ALA A 84 13.48 1.65 11.66
C ALA A 84 14.94 1.60 12.15
N ARG A 85 15.90 1.93 11.27
CA ARG A 85 17.30 2.05 11.62
C ARG A 85 17.56 3.23 12.56
N ALA A 86 17.02 4.40 12.27
CA ALA A 86 17.18 5.59 13.10
C ALA A 86 16.65 5.37 14.53
N ARG A 87 15.51 4.67 14.70
CA ARG A 87 14.96 4.30 16.02
C ARG A 87 15.91 3.41 16.84
N ARG A 88 16.73 2.59 16.19
CA ARG A 88 17.74 1.74 16.87
C ARG A 88 18.98 2.53 17.28
N GLU A 89 19.35 3.55 16.49
CA GLU A 89 20.56 4.36 16.70
C GLU A 89 20.33 5.51 17.71
N SER A 90 19.10 5.97 17.89
CA SER A 90 18.75 7.07 18.81
C SER A 90 18.33 6.61 20.22
N TYR A 91 18.45 5.32 20.53
CA TYR A 91 18.19 4.79 21.87
C TYR A 91 19.48 4.74 22.69
N VAL A 92 19.60 5.60 23.71
CA VAL A 92 20.60 5.45 24.77
C VAL A 92 20.00 4.49 25.82
N GLY A 93 20.17 3.18 25.63
CA GLY A 93 19.71 2.13 26.55
C GLY A 93 19.44 0.76 25.89
N GLU A 94 19.40 -0.31 26.70
CA GLU A 94 19.05 -1.69 26.28
C GLU A 94 17.65 -1.72 25.64
N TRP A 95 17.56 -2.24 24.43
CA TRP A 95 16.32 -2.29 23.66
C TRP A 95 15.27 -3.20 24.31
N ILE A 96 14.11 -2.65 24.66
CA ILE A 96 12.90 -3.42 24.99
C ILE A 96 11.81 -3.08 23.95
N PRO A 97 11.36 -4.05 23.13
CA PRO A 97 10.26 -3.82 22.18
C PRO A 97 8.96 -3.50 22.94
N GLU A 98 8.09 -2.68 22.33
CA GLU A 98 6.80 -2.30 22.91
C GLU A 98 6.06 -3.56 23.41
N PRO A 99 5.68 -3.61 24.71
CA PRO A 99 4.87 -4.71 25.21
C PRO A 99 3.55 -4.68 24.47
N LEU A 100 3.22 -5.80 23.81
CA LEU A 100 1.94 -5.99 23.16
C LEU A 100 0.84 -5.66 24.17
N PRO A 101 -0.19 -4.87 23.80
CA PRO A 101 -1.31 -4.61 24.70
C PRO A 101 -1.87 -5.95 25.15
N ASP A 102 -1.86 -6.17 26.46
CA ASP A 102 -2.37 -7.38 27.06
C ASP A 102 -3.81 -7.57 26.58
N ARG A 103 -4.12 -8.78 26.09
CA ARG A 103 -5.43 -9.16 25.52
C ARG A 103 -6.61 -8.80 26.46
N MET A 104 -6.36 -8.55 27.74
CA MET A 104 -7.37 -8.27 28.76
C MET A 104 -7.85 -6.81 28.86
N GLU A 105 -7.26 -5.83 28.18
CA GLU A 105 -7.77 -4.44 28.23
C GLU A 105 -9.13 -4.27 27.53
N TRP A 106 -9.51 -5.16 26.62
CA TRP A 106 -10.79 -5.13 25.91
C TRP A 106 -11.97 -5.72 26.69
N LEU A 107 -11.73 -6.40 27.81
CA LEU A 107 -12.77 -7.08 28.60
C LEU A 107 -13.27 -6.28 29.81
N ARG A 108 -12.69 -5.10 30.08
CA ARG A 108 -12.99 -4.32 31.29
C ARG A 108 -13.86 -3.07 31.06
N ARG A 109 -14.61 -3.06 29.95
CA ARG A 109 -15.62 -2.03 29.66
C ARG A 109 -16.94 -2.69 29.27
N VAL A 110 -17.60 -3.29 30.25
CA VAL A 110 -19.05 -3.54 30.29
C VAL A 110 -19.56 -2.93 31.58
#